data_AF-A0A2A5QP54-F1
#
_entry.id   AF-A0A2A5QP54-F1
#
_cell.length_a   1.000
_cell.length_b   1.000
_cell.length_c   1.000
_cell.angle_alpha   90.00
_cell.angle_beta   90.00
_cell.angle_gamma   90.00
#
_symmetry.space_group_name_H-M   'P 1'
#
loop_
_entity.id
_entity.type
_entity.pdbx_description
1 polymer ?
#
loop_
_entity_poly.entity_id
_entity_poly.type
_entity_poly.pdbx_seq_one_letter_code
_entity_poly.pdbx_strand_id
1 'polypeptide(L)'
;MQRQTATDRLEIERGQTWRCNEARADPDAVADPHSDALWDDHPRFTALVDDVSGGIVTLTVTHGNDHPRAPDFGATVVKSTVKLRERPRWRLTEDSR
;
A
#
# COMPACT_ATOMS: atom_id res chain seq x y z
N MET A 1 -13.42 -30.84 9.70
CA MET A 1 -13.16 -29.50 10.27
C MET A 1 -12.45 -28.69 9.20
N GLN A 2 -13.17 -27.79 8.53
CA GLN A 2 -12.68 -27.07 7.36
C GLN A 2 -11.58 -26.08 7.79
N ARG A 3 -10.38 -26.24 7.22
CA ARG A 3 -9.30 -25.25 7.32
C ARG A 3 -9.73 -24.05 6.48
N GLN A 4 -10.36 -23.09 7.13
CA GLN A 4 -10.68 -21.80 6.53
C GLN A 4 -9.37 -21.17 6.08
N THR A 5 -9.21 -21.06 4.77
CA THR A 5 -8.12 -20.40 4.07
C THR A 5 -7.93 -18.98 4.58
N ALA A 6 -6.74 -18.66 5.06
CA ALA A 6 -6.31 -17.34 5.54
C ALA A 6 -6.30 -16.24 4.44
N THR A 7 -6.93 -16.48 3.29
CA THR A 7 -6.97 -15.59 2.13
C THR A 7 -8.29 -14.80 2.03
N ASP A 8 -9.29 -15.12 2.87
CA ASP A 8 -10.63 -14.52 2.83
C ASP A 8 -10.90 -13.45 3.92
N ARG A 9 -9.94 -13.17 4.81
CA ARG A 9 -10.17 -12.44 6.09
C ARG A 9 -9.45 -11.11 6.29
N LEU A 10 -9.00 -10.45 5.24
CA LEU A 10 -8.52 -9.07 5.37
C LEU A 10 -9.55 -8.12 4.74
N GLU A 11 -10.72 -8.00 5.38
CA GLU A 11 -11.55 -6.81 5.18
C GLU A 11 -10.65 -5.59 5.39
N ILE A 12 -10.64 -4.69 4.40
CA ILE A 12 -9.90 -3.45 4.53
C ILE A 12 -10.78 -2.55 5.37
N GLU A 13 -10.25 -2.11 6.51
CA GLU A 13 -10.98 -1.34 7.48
C GLU A 13 -10.28 -0.01 7.74
N ARG A 14 -11.08 0.98 8.13
CA ARG A 14 -10.57 2.26 8.62
C ARG A 14 -9.63 2.03 9.80
N GLY A 15 -8.51 2.75 9.82
CA GLY A 15 -7.48 2.64 10.85
C GLY A 15 -6.40 1.60 10.56
N GLN A 16 -6.54 0.80 9.50
CA GLN A 16 -5.47 -0.12 9.09
C GLN A 16 -4.29 0.65 8.48
N THR A 17 -3.08 0.20 8.81
CA THR A 17 -1.85 0.81 8.29
C THR A 17 -1.25 -0.08 7.20
N TRP A 18 -1.07 0.48 6.02
CA TRP A 18 -0.59 -0.22 4.83
C TRP A 18 0.72 0.36 4.35
N ARG A 19 1.68 -0.52 4.08
CA ARG A 19 3.01 -0.17 3.60
C ARG A 19 3.08 -0.40 2.10
N CYS A 20 3.40 0.65 1.35
CA CYS A 20 3.55 0.61 -0.10
C CYS A 20 5.03 0.43 -0.47
N ASN A 21 5.33 -0.63 -1.20
CA ASN A 21 6.59 -0.79 -1.91
C ASN A 21 6.36 -0.53 -3.41
N GLU A 22 6.66 0.69 -3.84
CA GLU A 22 6.53 1.04 -5.26
C GLU A 22 7.59 0.38 -6.15
N ALA A 23 8.68 -0.16 -5.60
CA ALA A 23 9.61 -0.99 -6.39
C ALA A 23 8.95 -2.28 -6.90
N ARG A 24 7.82 -2.66 -6.30
CA ARG A 24 6.97 -3.77 -6.73
C ARG A 24 5.71 -3.30 -7.48
N ALA A 25 5.65 -2.04 -7.88
CA ALA A 25 4.60 -1.57 -8.78
C ALA A 25 4.73 -2.29 -10.13
N ASP A 26 3.58 -2.51 -10.77
CA ASP A 26 3.57 -3.01 -12.13
C ASP A 26 4.31 -2.00 -13.03
N PRO A 27 5.23 -2.44 -13.90
CA PRO A 27 6.02 -1.55 -14.74
C PRO A 27 5.15 -0.74 -15.72
N ASP A 28 3.93 -1.17 -16.02
CA ASP A 28 2.97 -0.40 -16.82
C ASP A 28 2.28 0.71 -15.99
N ALA A 29 2.24 0.56 -14.66
CA ALA A 29 1.64 1.53 -13.74
C ALA A 29 2.58 2.68 -13.35
N VAL A 30 3.83 2.66 -13.81
CA VAL A 30 4.87 3.65 -13.50
C VAL A 30 5.81 3.82 -14.70
N ALA A 31 5.88 5.04 -15.25
CA ALA A 31 6.81 5.34 -16.34
C ALA A 31 8.28 5.07 -15.95
N ASP A 32 9.06 4.49 -16.89
CA ASP A 32 10.53 4.26 -16.82
C ASP A 32 11.29 5.46 -16.24
N PRO A 33 12.43 5.27 -15.52
CA PRO A 33 13.32 4.12 -15.57
C PRO A 33 13.37 3.29 -14.28
N HIS A 34 13.07 2.00 -14.37
CA HIS A 34 13.16 1.00 -13.28
C HIS A 34 14.60 0.54 -12.96
N SER A 35 15.62 1.31 -13.37
CA SER A 35 17.04 0.93 -13.27
C SER A 35 17.89 1.87 -12.43
N ASP A 36 17.33 2.96 -11.92
CA ASP A 36 18.02 3.83 -10.96
C ASP A 36 18.02 3.20 -9.56
N ALA A 37 19.07 3.46 -8.77
CA ALA A 37 19.17 3.09 -7.34
C ALA A 37 17.99 3.62 -6.48
N LEU A 38 17.16 4.49 -7.06
CA LEU A 38 15.86 4.95 -6.58
C LEU A 38 14.77 3.84 -6.53
N TRP A 39 15.00 2.69 -7.17
CA TRP A 39 14.10 1.52 -7.19
C TRP A 39 14.57 0.39 -6.28
N ASP A 40 15.39 0.69 -5.27
CA ASP A 40 15.76 -0.29 -4.25
C ASP A 40 14.50 -0.92 -3.64
N ASP A 41 14.56 -2.21 -3.26
CA ASP A 41 13.41 -3.02 -2.83
C ASP A 41 12.99 -2.67 -1.41
N HIS A 42 12.70 -1.39 -1.19
CA HIS A 42 12.31 -0.85 0.08
C HIS A 42 10.94 -0.18 -0.04
N PRO A 43 10.05 -0.48 0.92
CA PRO A 43 8.79 0.22 1.02
C PRO A 43 8.99 1.72 1.19
N ARG A 44 8.34 2.49 0.31
CA ARG A 44 8.55 3.92 0.14
C ARG A 44 7.73 4.75 1.11
N PHE A 45 6.51 4.32 1.39
CA PHE A 45 5.67 5.03 2.32
C PHE A 45 4.70 4.09 3.02
N THR A 46 4.20 4.58 4.14
CA THR A 46 3.17 3.97 4.95
C THR A 46 1.97 4.91 4.92
N ALA A 47 0.78 4.34 4.74
CA ALA A 47 -0.46 5.08 4.72
C ALA A 47 -1.51 4.40 5.58
N LEU A 48 -2.28 5.21 6.30
CA LEU A 48 -3.40 4.80 7.14
C LEU A 48 -4.69 4.84 6.32
N VAL A 49 -5.53 3.81 6.41
CA VAL A 49 -6.86 3.84 5.80
C VAL A 49 -7.74 4.83 6.56
N ASP A 50 -8.13 5.91 5.90
CA ASP A 50 -9.06 6.90 6.45
C ASP A 50 -10.52 6.53 6.17
N ASP A 51 -10.82 6.00 4.98
CA ASP A 51 -12.18 5.62 4.59
C ASP A 51 -12.18 4.41 3.64
N VAL A 52 -13.24 3.61 3.71
CA VAL A 52 -13.50 2.52 2.77
C VAL A 52 -14.96 2.56 2.36
N SER A 53 -15.21 2.87 1.09
CA SER A 53 -16.56 3.01 0.55
C SER A 53 -16.64 2.49 -0.87
N GLY A 54 -17.65 1.68 -1.17
CA GLY A 54 -17.92 1.19 -2.52
C GLY A 54 -16.77 0.43 -3.19
N GLY A 55 -15.89 -0.23 -2.42
CA GLY A 55 -14.70 -0.89 -2.95
C GLY A 55 -13.53 0.04 -3.29
N ILE A 56 -13.62 1.31 -2.90
CA ILE A 56 -12.54 2.29 -2.90
C ILE A 56 -12.03 2.45 -1.48
N VAL A 57 -10.72 2.57 -1.36
CA VAL A 57 -10.01 2.86 -0.12
C VAL A 57 -9.31 4.21 -0.27
N THR A 58 -9.53 5.07 0.72
CA THR A 58 -8.83 6.33 0.87
C THR A 58 -7.80 6.16 1.96
N LEU A 59 -6.53 6.38 1.64
CA LEU A 59 -5.43 6.30 2.59
C LEU A 59 -4.78 7.67 2.78
N THR A 60 -4.34 7.96 4.00
CA THR A 60 -3.56 9.14 4.35
C THR A 60 -2.14 8.72 4.66
N VAL A 61 -1.16 9.33 3.99
CA VAL A 61 0.25 9.00 4.16
C VAL A 61 0.70 9.45 5.55
N THR A 62 1.14 8.51 6.37
CA THR A 62 1.63 8.77 7.73
C THR A 62 3.15 8.76 7.81
N HIS A 63 3.82 8.20 6.81
CA HIS A 63 5.27 8.19 6.72
C HIS A 63 5.69 8.02 5.27
N GLY A 64 6.51 8.92 4.74
CA GLY A 64 7.21 8.75 3.48
C GLY A 64 8.71 8.63 3.73
N ASN A 65 9.43 7.91 2.88
CA ASN A 65 10.87 8.06 2.80
C ASN A 65 11.24 9.32 2.00
N ASP A 66 12.51 9.70 1.99
CA ASP A 66 13.05 10.86 1.24
C ASP A 66 13.05 10.67 -0.29
N HIS A 67 12.24 9.74 -0.81
CA HIS A 67 12.19 9.44 -2.24
C HIS A 67 11.37 10.51 -2.98
N PRO A 68 11.82 11.04 -4.14
CA PRO A 68 11.15 12.13 -4.86
C PRO A 68 9.76 11.79 -5.39
N ARG A 69 9.39 10.50 -5.43
CA ARG A 69 8.03 10.03 -5.74
C ARG A 69 7.22 9.56 -4.54
N ALA A 70 7.82 9.52 -3.34
CA ALA A 70 7.03 9.26 -2.15
C ALA A 70 6.07 10.43 -1.95
N PRO A 71 4.77 10.17 -1.73
CA PRO A 71 3.82 11.22 -1.44
C PRO A 71 4.19 11.89 -0.11
N ASP A 72 3.91 13.20 -0.01
CA ASP A 72 4.15 13.98 1.20
C ASP A 72 3.41 13.41 2.41
N PHE A 73 3.92 13.69 3.60
CA PHE A 73 3.20 13.40 4.84
C PHE A 73 1.83 14.10 4.83
N GLY A 74 0.77 13.34 5.14
CA GLY A 74 -0.61 13.81 5.11
C GLY A 74 -1.26 13.78 3.71
N ALA A 75 -0.54 13.42 2.66
CA ALA A 75 -1.12 13.30 1.32
C ALA A 75 -2.16 12.17 1.26
N THR A 76 -3.19 12.39 0.43
CA THR A 76 -4.26 11.42 0.21
C THR A 76 -3.93 10.51 -0.96
N VAL A 77 -4.03 9.21 -0.75
CA VAL A 77 -3.85 8.16 -1.74
C VAL A 77 -5.17 7.41 -1.90
N VAL A 78 -5.76 7.48 -3.09
CA VAL A 78 -7.00 6.75 -3.40
C VAL A 78 -6.67 5.51 -4.23
N LYS A 79 -7.15 4.34 -3.81
CA LYS A 79 -7.00 3.08 -4.52
C LYS A 79 -8.27 2.25 -4.44
N SER A 80 -8.41 1.24 -5.30
CA SER A 80 -9.45 0.22 -5.08
C SER A 80 -8.98 -0.79 -4.03
N THR A 81 -9.94 -1.39 -3.32
CA THR A 81 -9.68 -2.47 -2.36
C THR A 81 -8.96 -3.65 -3.01
N VAL A 82 -9.28 -3.93 -4.28
CA VAL A 82 -8.60 -4.95 -5.10
C VAL A 82 -7.12 -4.60 -5.27
N LYS A 83 -6.80 -3.37 -5.68
CA LYS A 83 -5.42 -2.92 -5.90
C LYS A 83 -4.62 -2.81 -4.61
N LEU A 84 -5.28 -2.50 -3.48
CA LEU A 84 -4.63 -2.50 -2.16
C LEU A 84 -4.29 -3.92 -1.71
N ARG A 85 -5.07 -4.92 -2.09
CA ARG A 85 -4.79 -6.34 -1.80
C ARG A 85 -3.75 -6.96 -2.73
N GLU A 86 -3.37 -6.28 -3.81
CA GLU A 86 -2.33 -6.77 -4.74
C GLU A 86 -0.96 -6.77 -4.07
N ARG A 87 -0.52 -7.97 -3.69
CA ARG A 87 0.85 -8.26 -3.29
C ARG A 87 1.74 -8.36 -4.54
N PRO A 88 3.03 -7.99 -4.47
CA PRO A 88 3.79 -7.60 -3.28
C PRO A 88 3.85 -6.08 -3.02
N ARG A 89 3.14 -5.27 -3.82
CA ARG A 89 3.16 -3.80 -3.74
C ARG A 89 2.65 -3.26 -2.41
N TRP A 90 1.58 -3.83 -1.89
CA TRP A 90 0.99 -3.39 -0.62
C TRP A 90 1.05 -4.50 0.41
N ARG A 91 1.41 -4.13 1.64
CA ARG A 91 1.40 -5.04 2.79
C ARG A 91 0.73 -4.35 3.97
N LEU A 92 -0.23 -5.05 4.58
CA LEU A 92 -0.76 -4.66 5.88
C LEU A 92 0.40 -4.72 6.88
N THR A 93 0.62 -3.61 7.58
CA THR A 93 1.48 -3.59 8.76
C THR A 93 0.56 -3.96 9.91
N GLU A 94 0.60 -5.22 10.32
CA GLU A 94 -0.01 -5.61 11.59
C GLU A 94 0.76 -4.80 12.65
N ASP A 95 0.06 -3.91 13.37
CA ASP A 95 0.60 -3.29 14.56
C ASP A 95 0.87 -4.44 15.54
N SER A 96 2.12 -4.91 15.58
CA SER A 96 2.59 -5.91 16.52
C SER A 96 2.53 -5.31 17.92
N ARG A 97 1.33 -5.33 18.52
CA ARG A 97 1.14 -5.08 19.95
C ARG A 97 1.12 -6.38 20.72
#